data_AF-A0A351HHN9-F1
#
_entry.id   AF-A0A351HHN9-F1
#
_cell.length_a   1.000
_cell.length_b   1.000
_cell.length_c   1.000
_cell.angle_alpha   90.00
_cell.angle_beta   90.00
_cell.angle_gamma   90.00
#
_symmetry.space_group_name_H-M   'P 1'
#
loop_
_entity.id
_entity.type
_entity.pdbx_description
1 polymer ?
#
loop_
_entity_poly.entity_id
_entity_poly.type
_entity_poly.pdbx_seq_one_letter_code
_entity_poly.pdbx_strand_id
1 'polypeptide(L)'
;MKSLSVIVLLVAFSLVSCHSVKHEALKQMDQLSQQLDSINNVYTKIDWNQWEEFNKKINDDITDIAALVEEAAKIDPDYLQYYGPYSTAGKILNRIFRKGKKQLTGELDFSIRQLENLRKDIKSGIIADTDSIQIYMSQESKAIEELVFNISTLESTLQQQKEAHDATQEKVKLLIEELKKVRPSAFDKSAEIKYNEDEEHE
;
A
#
# COMPACT_ATOMS: atom_id res chain seq x y z
N MET A 1 -44.64 -0.40 48.05
CA MET A 1 -43.23 -0.04 48.32
C MET A 1 -42.21 -1.04 47.74
N LYS A 2 -42.41 -2.38 47.83
CA LYS A 2 -41.47 -3.38 47.27
C LYS A 2 -41.27 -3.31 45.74
N SER A 3 -42.29 -2.91 44.97
CA SER A 3 -42.22 -2.76 43.51
C SER A 3 -41.41 -1.54 43.06
N LEU A 4 -41.36 -0.46 43.85
CA LEU A 4 -40.60 0.75 43.52
C LEU A 4 -39.09 0.49 43.62
N SER A 5 -38.65 -0.27 44.62
CA SER A 5 -37.25 -0.62 44.82
C SER A 5 -36.70 -1.50 43.70
N VAL A 6 -37.51 -2.43 43.15
CA VAL A 6 -37.09 -3.30 42.04
C VAL A 6 -36.95 -2.50 40.74
N ILE A 7 -37.84 -1.54 40.47
CA ILE A 7 -37.75 -0.67 39.29
C ILE A 7 -36.51 0.23 39.36
N VAL A 8 -36.23 0.83 40.52
CA VAL A 8 -35.02 1.65 40.72
C VAL A 8 -33.75 0.81 40.58
N LEU A 9 -33.74 -0.43 41.06
CA LEU A 9 -32.60 -1.34 40.90
C LEU A 9 -32.37 -1.75 39.44
N LEU A 10 -33.44 -2.02 38.68
CA LEU A 10 -33.38 -2.34 37.25
C LEU A 10 -32.88 -1.16 36.42
N VAL A 11 -33.33 0.05 36.72
CA VAL A 11 -32.84 1.29 36.07
C VAL A 11 -31.38 1.55 36.44
N ALA A 12 -30.98 1.32 37.69
CA ALA A 12 -29.58 1.44 38.08
C ALA A 12 -28.70 0.38 37.38
N PHE A 13 -29.18 -0.86 37.24
CA PHE A 13 -28.43 -1.93 36.57
C PHE A 13 -28.26 -1.69 35.07
N SER A 14 -29.29 -1.17 34.39
CA SER A 14 -29.18 -0.82 32.97
C SER A 14 -28.22 0.35 32.74
N LEU A 15 -28.19 1.33 33.65
CA LEU A 15 -27.24 2.44 33.61
C LEU A 15 -25.79 1.99 33.88
N VAL A 16 -25.56 1.09 34.84
CA VAL A 16 -24.22 0.56 35.16
C VAL A 16 -23.66 -0.31 34.03
N SER A 17 -24.52 -1.14 33.40
CA SER A 17 -24.13 -1.99 32.27
C SER A 17 -23.77 -1.16 31.02
N CYS A 18 -24.51 -0.09 30.73
CA CYS A 18 -24.20 0.81 29.61
C CYS A 18 -22.92 1.63 29.86
N HIS A 19 -22.64 2.02 31.11
CA HIS A 19 -21.44 2.77 31.46
C HIS A 19 -20.16 1.93 31.32
N SER A 20 -20.17 0.64 31.70
CA SER A 20 -19.01 -0.24 31.58
C SER A 20 -18.66 -0.55 30.12
N VAL A 21 -19.66 -0.80 29.26
CA VAL A 21 -19.47 -1.04 27.83
C VAL A 21 -18.87 0.17 27.13
N LYS A 22 -19.40 1.37 27.39
CA LYS A 22 -18.86 2.61 26.83
C LYS A 22 -17.41 2.83 27.25
N HIS A 23 -17.08 2.58 28.52
CA HIS A 23 -15.72 2.76 29.00
C HIS A 23 -14.74 1.78 28.36
N GLU A 24 -15.13 0.50 28.22
CA GLU A 24 -14.30 -0.52 27.58
C GLU A 24 -14.11 -0.24 26.09
N ALA A 25 -15.16 0.18 25.38
CA ALA A 25 -15.06 0.58 23.98
C ALA A 25 -14.06 1.72 23.80
N LEU A 26 -14.13 2.78 24.62
CA LEU A 26 -13.18 3.89 24.55
C LEU A 26 -11.73 3.45 24.80
N LYS A 27 -11.51 2.50 25.71
CA LYS A 27 -10.19 1.93 25.98
C LYS A 27 -9.67 1.12 24.79
N GLN A 28 -10.52 0.30 24.16
CA GLN A 28 -10.16 -0.42 22.94
C GLN A 28 -9.84 0.54 21.79
N MET A 29 -10.57 1.65 21.67
CA MET A 29 -10.25 2.68 20.67
C MET A 29 -8.89 3.33 20.91
N ASP A 30 -8.46 3.54 22.16
CA ASP A 30 -7.12 4.03 22.46
C ASP A 30 -6.05 3.03 21.99
N GLN A 31 -6.28 1.72 22.17
CA GLN A 31 -5.37 0.68 21.68
C GLN A 31 -5.29 0.65 20.14
N LEU A 32 -6.44 0.72 19.47
CA LEU A 32 -6.51 0.78 18.01
C LEU A 32 -5.83 2.05 17.46
N SER A 33 -5.98 3.19 18.15
CA SER A 33 -5.31 4.44 17.79
C SER A 33 -3.79 4.30 17.90
N GLN A 34 -3.29 3.70 18.99
CA GLN A 34 -1.85 3.44 19.16
C GLN A 34 -1.30 2.49 18.09
N GLN A 35 -2.08 1.49 17.69
CA GLN A 35 -1.70 0.60 16.59
C GLN A 35 -1.58 1.37 15.27
N LEU A 36 -2.58 2.21 14.93
CA LEU A 36 -2.54 3.07 13.76
C LEU A 36 -1.37 4.05 13.78
N ASP A 37 -1.08 4.68 14.92
CA ASP A 37 0.08 5.58 15.05
C ASP A 37 1.39 4.82 14.80
N SER A 38 1.52 3.62 15.37
CA SER A 38 2.70 2.77 15.19
C SER A 38 2.93 2.40 13.73
N ILE A 39 1.89 1.93 13.03
CA ILE A 39 2.01 1.51 11.62
C ILE A 39 2.11 2.70 10.68
N ASN A 40 1.51 3.85 11.00
CA ASN A 40 1.68 5.08 10.24
C ASN A 40 3.13 5.58 10.35
N ASN A 41 3.75 5.45 11.53
CA ASN A 41 5.18 5.74 11.71
C ASN A 41 6.08 4.79 10.91
N VAL A 42 5.69 3.52 10.72
CA VAL A 42 6.41 2.61 9.82
C VAL A 42 6.24 3.04 8.36
N TYR A 43 5.00 3.29 7.94
CA TYR A 43 4.67 3.68 6.57
C TYR A 43 5.35 4.98 6.12
N THR A 44 5.41 5.97 7.00
CA THR A 44 6.02 7.29 6.72
C THR A 44 7.54 7.27 6.70
N LYS A 45 8.18 6.26 7.29
CA LYS A 45 9.64 6.06 7.21
C LYS A 45 10.09 5.48 5.87
N ILE A 46 9.18 4.94 5.07
CA ILE A 46 9.51 4.44 3.73
C ILE A 46 9.87 5.64 2.85
N ASP A 47 11.09 5.63 2.31
CA ASP A 47 11.51 6.63 1.32
C ASP A 47 10.84 6.35 -0.02
N TRP A 48 9.61 6.84 -0.15
CA TRP A 48 8.80 6.64 -1.34
C TRP A 48 9.41 7.22 -2.61
N ASN A 49 10.24 8.27 -2.50
CA ASN A 49 10.89 8.89 -3.66
C ASN A 49 12.01 7.98 -4.18
N GLN A 50 12.85 7.46 -3.28
CA GLN A 50 13.88 6.49 -3.63
C GLN A 50 13.30 5.27 -4.35
N TRP A 51 12.21 4.71 -3.81
CA TRP A 51 11.56 3.54 -4.41
C TRP A 51 10.86 3.86 -5.74
N GLU A 52 10.39 5.09 -5.93
CA GLU A 52 9.76 5.54 -7.18
C GLU A 52 10.80 5.70 -8.30
N GLU A 53 11.95 6.31 -8.00
CA GLU A 53 13.10 6.38 -8.92
C GLU A 53 13.59 4.97 -9.29
N PHE A 54 13.70 4.09 -8.29
CA PHE A 54 14.07 2.70 -8.48
C PHE A 54 13.09 1.97 -9.42
N ASN A 55 11.79 2.10 -9.16
CA ASN A 55 10.74 1.51 -10.00
C ASN A 55 10.77 2.10 -11.43
N LYS A 56 10.99 3.41 -11.58
CA LYS A 56 11.10 4.05 -12.90
C LYS A 56 12.24 3.44 -13.71
N LYS A 57 13.44 3.36 -13.13
CA LYS A 57 14.62 2.78 -13.78
C LYS A 57 14.37 1.35 -14.25
N ILE A 58 13.81 0.50 -13.38
CA ILE A 58 13.51 -0.89 -13.73
C ILE A 58 12.52 -0.97 -14.90
N ASN A 59 11.48 -0.12 -14.89
CA ASN A 59 10.50 -0.12 -15.98
C ASN A 59 11.10 0.39 -17.29
N ASP A 60 11.99 1.39 -17.25
CA ASP A 60 12.72 1.86 -18.44
C ASP A 60 13.55 0.71 -19.05
N ASP A 61 14.32 -0.01 -18.22
CA ASP A 61 15.12 -1.16 -18.66
C ASP A 61 14.25 -2.31 -19.23
N ILE A 62 13.08 -2.56 -18.61
CA ILE A 62 12.11 -3.55 -19.09
C ILE A 62 11.56 -3.15 -20.45
N THR A 63 11.20 -1.87 -20.63
CA THR A 63 10.68 -1.35 -21.90
C THR A 63 11.74 -1.46 -23.01
N ASP A 64 12.98 -1.09 -22.71
CA ASP A 64 14.11 -1.17 -23.61
C ASP A 64 14.34 -2.61 -24.12
N ILE A 65 14.31 -3.61 -23.23
CA ILE A 65 14.46 -5.02 -23.62
C ILE A 65 13.21 -5.55 -24.33
N ALA A 66 12.02 -5.18 -23.87
CA ALA A 66 10.75 -5.64 -24.44
C ALA A 66 10.58 -5.19 -25.91
N ALA A 67 11.11 -4.03 -26.27
CA ALA A 67 11.09 -3.54 -27.65
C ALA A 67 11.99 -4.34 -28.61
N LEU A 68 12.97 -5.10 -28.08
CA LEU A 68 14.02 -5.77 -28.85
C LEU A 68 14.17 -7.25 -28.44
N VAL A 69 13.06 -7.90 -28.12
CA VAL A 69 13.03 -9.30 -27.61
C VAL A 69 13.70 -10.28 -28.56
N GLU A 70 13.54 -10.11 -29.87
CA GLU A 70 14.15 -11.00 -30.86
C GLU A 70 15.68 -10.82 -30.92
N GLU A 71 16.15 -9.58 -30.87
CA GLU A 71 17.57 -9.25 -30.81
C GLU A 71 18.19 -9.71 -29.49
N ALA A 72 17.49 -9.54 -28.37
CA ALA A 72 17.92 -10.00 -27.06
C ALA A 72 18.15 -11.52 -27.05
N ALA A 73 17.21 -12.29 -27.62
CA ALA A 73 17.33 -13.75 -27.72
C ALA A 73 18.47 -14.20 -28.65
N LYS A 74 18.87 -13.39 -29.63
CA LYS A 74 20.03 -13.66 -30.50
C LYS A 74 21.36 -13.35 -29.81
N ILE A 75 21.40 -12.28 -29.02
CA ILE A 75 22.60 -11.86 -28.25
C ILE A 75 22.87 -12.87 -27.13
N ASP A 76 21.84 -13.22 -26.38
CA ASP A 76 21.92 -14.13 -25.25
C ASP A 76 20.66 -15.02 -25.22
N PRO A 77 20.74 -16.27 -25.73
CA PRO A 77 19.60 -17.19 -25.73
C PRO A 77 19.05 -17.51 -24.33
N ASP A 78 19.87 -17.34 -23.28
CA ASP A 78 19.51 -17.63 -21.89
C ASP A 78 19.05 -16.38 -21.13
N TYR A 79 18.86 -15.24 -21.80
CA TYR A 79 18.60 -13.96 -21.14
C TYR A 79 17.36 -13.98 -20.22
N LEU A 80 16.37 -14.81 -20.55
CA LEU A 80 15.15 -14.99 -19.75
C LEU A 80 15.43 -15.47 -18.32
N GLN A 81 16.56 -16.15 -18.07
CA GLN A 81 16.92 -16.64 -16.73
C GLN A 81 17.18 -15.50 -15.73
N TYR A 82 17.69 -14.34 -16.19
CA TYR A 82 17.89 -13.16 -15.35
C TYR A 82 16.87 -12.05 -15.62
N TYR A 83 16.39 -11.92 -16.86
CA TYR A 83 15.36 -10.96 -17.22
C TYR A 83 14.00 -11.29 -16.56
N GLY A 84 13.65 -12.57 -16.42
CA GLY A 84 12.40 -12.99 -15.78
C GLY A 84 12.27 -12.49 -14.33
N PRO A 85 13.24 -12.77 -13.44
CA PRO A 85 13.27 -12.21 -12.09
C PRO A 85 13.30 -10.67 -12.07
N TYR A 86 14.12 -10.03 -12.93
CA TYR A 86 14.21 -8.57 -13.04
C TYR A 86 12.86 -7.93 -13.40
N SER A 87 12.20 -8.45 -14.44
CA SER A 87 10.88 -8.00 -14.89
C SER A 87 9.80 -8.23 -13.84
N THR A 88 9.90 -9.32 -13.09
CA THR A 88 8.97 -9.63 -11.99
C THR A 88 9.08 -8.62 -10.87
N ALA A 89 10.31 -8.24 -10.48
CA ALA A 89 10.54 -7.19 -9.49
C ALA A 89 9.91 -5.86 -9.92
N GLY A 90 10.12 -5.46 -11.19
CA GLY A 90 9.48 -4.26 -11.75
C GLY A 90 7.95 -4.31 -11.73
N LYS A 91 7.35 -5.44 -12.10
CA LYS A 91 5.88 -5.61 -12.07
C LYS A 91 5.30 -5.48 -10.66
N ILE A 92 5.97 -6.07 -9.66
CA ILE A 92 5.53 -6.00 -8.25
C ILE A 92 5.65 -4.57 -7.73
N LEU A 93 6.79 -3.91 -7.95
CA LEU A 93 6.99 -2.51 -7.56
C LEU A 93 5.95 -1.59 -8.22
N ASN A 94 5.70 -1.75 -9.52
CA ASN A 94 4.72 -0.95 -10.24
C ASN A 94 3.30 -1.14 -9.66
N ARG A 95 2.93 -2.36 -9.22
CA ARG A 95 1.66 -2.61 -8.53
C ARG A 95 1.58 -1.87 -7.19
N ILE A 96 2.67 -1.91 -6.41
CA ILE A 96 2.78 -1.17 -5.15
C ILE A 96 2.60 0.33 -5.41
N PHE A 97 3.27 0.90 -6.42
CA PHE A 97 3.19 2.34 -6.70
C PHE A 97 1.85 2.80 -7.27
N ARG A 98 1.31 2.10 -8.27
CA ARG A 98 0.08 2.54 -8.96
C ARG A 98 -1.17 2.39 -8.12
N LYS A 99 -1.24 1.34 -7.29
CA LYS A 99 -2.44 1.00 -6.53
C LYS A 99 -2.17 1.01 -5.04
N GLY A 100 -1.13 0.29 -4.60
CA GLY A 100 -0.83 0.08 -3.18
C GLY A 100 -0.58 1.37 -2.40
N LYS A 101 0.29 2.27 -2.88
CA LYS A 101 0.66 3.50 -2.17
C LYS A 101 -0.56 4.37 -1.89
N LYS A 102 -1.30 4.75 -2.94
CA LYS A 102 -2.50 5.59 -2.83
C LYS A 102 -3.60 4.93 -2.00
N GLN A 103 -3.80 3.62 -2.18
CA GLN A 103 -4.80 2.87 -1.42
C GLN A 103 -4.46 2.84 0.07
N LEU A 104 -3.23 2.46 0.43
CA LEU A 104 -2.78 2.41 1.82
C LEU A 104 -2.83 3.78 2.50
N THR A 105 -2.40 4.85 1.82
CA THR A 105 -2.57 6.22 2.37
C THR A 105 -4.04 6.54 2.64
N GLY A 106 -4.92 6.21 1.70
CA GLY A 106 -6.35 6.48 1.82
C GLY A 106 -7.02 5.67 2.95
N GLU A 107 -6.66 4.39 3.08
CA GLU A 107 -7.17 3.51 4.13
C GLU A 107 -6.67 3.94 5.52
N LEU A 108 -5.40 4.35 5.65
CA LEU A 108 -4.85 4.92 6.89
C LEU A 108 -5.63 6.16 7.33
N ASP A 109 -5.74 7.14 6.43
CA ASP A 109 -6.45 8.39 6.71
C ASP A 109 -7.92 8.14 7.03
N PHE A 110 -8.53 7.16 6.37
CA PHE A 110 -9.91 6.75 6.63
C PHE A 110 -10.06 6.16 8.03
N SER A 111 -9.26 5.16 8.41
CA SER A 111 -9.32 4.53 9.73
C SER A 111 -9.04 5.50 10.88
N ILE A 112 -8.09 6.42 10.70
CA ILE A 112 -7.82 7.49 11.69
C ILE A 112 -9.09 8.33 11.92
N ARG A 113 -9.69 8.85 10.84
CA ARG A 113 -10.93 9.64 10.92
C ARG A 113 -12.10 8.83 11.47
N GLN A 114 -12.19 7.56 11.11
CA GLN A 114 -13.27 6.68 11.54
C GLN A 114 -13.22 6.42 13.04
N LEU A 115 -12.04 6.16 13.61
CA LEU A 115 -11.85 6.08 15.07
C LEU A 115 -12.18 7.40 15.78
N GLU A 116 -11.76 8.55 15.23
CA GLU A 116 -12.10 9.85 15.82
C GLU A 116 -13.61 10.10 15.86
N ASN A 117 -14.30 9.80 14.74
CA ASN A 117 -15.74 9.94 14.62
C ASN A 117 -16.47 8.99 15.58
N LEU A 118 -16.12 7.70 15.58
CA LEU A 118 -16.74 6.72 16.47
C LEU A 118 -16.54 7.10 17.96
N ARG A 119 -15.39 7.68 18.30
CA ARG A 119 -15.09 8.15 19.66
C ARG A 119 -16.02 9.30 20.03
N LYS A 120 -16.23 10.25 19.12
CA LYS A 120 -17.13 11.38 19.30
C LYS A 120 -18.59 10.93 19.41
N ASP A 121 -19.02 9.99 18.58
CA ASP A 121 -20.39 9.49 18.56
C ASP A 121 -20.74 8.71 19.83
N ILE A 122 -19.82 7.86 20.31
CA ILE A 122 -19.94 7.16 21.59
C ILE A 122 -19.95 8.16 22.76
N LYS A 123 -19.06 9.17 22.75
CA LYS A 123 -19.00 10.17 23.82
C LYS A 123 -20.26 11.01 23.90
N SER A 124 -20.76 11.48 22.76
CA SER A 124 -21.98 12.31 22.65
C SER A 124 -23.28 11.51 22.84
N GLY A 125 -23.22 10.18 22.78
CA GLY A 125 -24.38 9.32 22.95
C GLY A 125 -25.22 9.16 21.68
N ILE A 126 -24.68 9.55 20.51
CA ILE A 126 -25.27 9.25 19.19
C ILE A 126 -25.31 7.72 19.00
N ILE A 127 -24.23 7.04 19.39
CA ILE A 127 -24.18 5.59 19.51
C ILE A 127 -24.17 5.28 21.01
N ALA A 128 -25.25 4.68 21.50
CA ALA A 128 -25.45 4.43 22.93
C ALA A 128 -25.81 2.98 23.25
N ASP A 129 -26.32 2.21 22.29
CA ASP A 129 -26.62 0.80 22.49
C ASP A 129 -25.35 -0.06 22.34
N THR A 130 -25.26 -1.07 23.21
CA THR A 130 -24.11 -1.97 23.31
C THR A 130 -23.82 -2.70 22.00
N ASP A 131 -24.86 -3.14 21.29
CA ASP A 131 -24.72 -3.97 20.09
C ASP A 131 -24.10 -3.16 18.95
N SER A 132 -24.57 -1.93 18.72
CA SER A 132 -23.98 -1.04 17.71
C SER A 132 -22.53 -0.69 18.04
N ILE A 133 -22.21 -0.38 19.30
CA ILE A 133 -20.83 -0.13 19.73
C ILE A 133 -19.94 -1.33 19.38
N GLN A 134 -20.38 -2.55 19.72
CA GLN A 134 -19.60 -3.76 19.45
C GLN A 134 -19.44 -4.03 17.95
N ILE A 135 -20.47 -3.81 17.14
CA ILE A 135 -20.41 -4.00 15.68
C ILE A 135 -19.38 -3.04 15.07
N TYR A 136 -19.48 -1.74 15.36
CA TYR A 136 -18.55 -0.75 14.81
C TYR A 136 -17.11 -0.98 15.27
N MET A 137 -16.91 -1.32 16.56
CA MET A 137 -15.58 -1.65 17.08
C MET A 137 -14.99 -2.90 16.41
N SER A 138 -15.81 -3.94 16.19
CA SER A 138 -15.37 -5.18 15.53
C SER A 138 -14.98 -4.95 14.08
N GLN A 139 -15.75 -4.14 13.36
CA GLN A 139 -15.44 -3.77 11.97
C GLN A 139 -14.14 -2.98 11.88
N GLU A 140 -13.96 -1.97 12.74
CA GLU A 140 -12.76 -1.14 12.72
C GLU A 140 -11.52 -1.92 13.17
N SER A 141 -11.63 -2.80 14.17
CA SER A 141 -10.52 -3.67 14.59
C SER A 141 -10.01 -4.52 13.45
N LYS A 142 -10.92 -5.14 12.67
CA LYS A 142 -10.53 -5.97 11.51
C LYS A 142 -9.86 -5.14 10.42
N ALA A 143 -10.40 -3.96 10.10
CA ALA A 143 -9.80 -3.07 9.11
C ALA A 143 -8.38 -2.65 9.52
N ILE A 144 -8.18 -2.33 10.80
CA ILE A 144 -6.86 -1.96 11.34
C ILE A 144 -5.91 -3.15 11.36
N GLU A 145 -6.36 -4.36 11.70
CA GLU A 145 -5.55 -5.58 11.65
C GLU A 145 -5.04 -5.86 10.22
N GLU A 146 -5.90 -5.68 9.20
CA GLU A 146 -5.51 -5.81 7.79
C GLU A 146 -4.48 -4.74 7.39
N LEU A 147 -4.68 -3.49 7.80
CA LEU A 147 -3.72 -2.40 7.59
C LEU A 147 -2.36 -2.71 8.22
N VAL A 148 -2.36 -3.18 9.47
CA VAL A 148 -1.15 -3.57 10.20
C VAL A 148 -0.40 -4.67 9.44
N PHE A 149 -1.11 -5.70 8.97
CA PHE A 149 -0.51 -6.78 8.19
C PHE A 149 0.07 -6.27 6.86
N ASN A 150 -0.68 -5.47 6.11
CA ASN A 150 -0.23 -4.96 4.81
C ASN A 150 1.00 -4.04 4.94
N ILE A 151 1.04 -3.17 5.94
CA ILE A 151 2.15 -2.23 6.14
C ILE A 151 3.38 -2.94 6.71
N SER A 152 3.21 -3.86 7.65
CA SER A 152 4.34 -4.62 8.23
C SER A 152 5.03 -5.53 7.21
N THR A 153 4.29 -6.03 6.21
CA THR A 153 4.86 -6.86 5.14
C THR A 153 5.39 -6.05 3.95
N LEU A 154 5.02 -4.76 3.85
CA LEU A 154 5.41 -3.89 2.75
C LEU A 154 6.93 -3.67 2.68
N GLU A 155 7.57 -3.34 3.80
CA GLU A 155 9.02 -3.09 3.84
C GLU A 155 9.81 -4.34 3.43
N SER A 156 9.43 -5.50 3.96
CA SER A 156 10.00 -6.80 3.57
C SER A 156 9.80 -7.09 2.07
N THR A 157 8.61 -6.80 1.53
CA THR A 157 8.31 -6.98 0.11
C THR A 157 9.19 -6.09 -0.76
N LEU A 158 9.32 -4.81 -0.40
CA LEU A 158 10.17 -3.86 -1.11
C LEU A 158 11.63 -4.35 -1.09
N GLN A 159 12.14 -4.73 0.08
CA GLN A 159 13.51 -5.23 0.23
C GLN A 159 13.76 -6.49 -0.60
N GLN A 160 12.82 -7.46 -0.61
CA GLN A 160 12.92 -8.64 -1.46
C GLN A 160 12.98 -8.29 -2.96
N GLN A 161 12.19 -7.30 -3.42
CA GLN A 161 12.25 -6.88 -4.82
C GLN A 161 13.58 -6.22 -5.15
N LYS A 162 14.14 -5.45 -4.21
CA LYS A 162 15.47 -4.87 -4.37
C LYS A 162 16.56 -5.94 -4.45
N GLU A 163 16.51 -6.96 -3.62
CA GLU A 163 17.47 -8.08 -3.67
C GLU A 163 17.37 -8.85 -4.99
N ALA A 164 16.15 -9.14 -5.46
CA ALA A 164 15.92 -9.79 -6.75
C ALA A 164 16.46 -8.97 -7.93
N HIS A 165 16.23 -7.65 -7.90
CA HIS A 165 16.83 -6.71 -8.84
C HIS A 165 18.35 -6.72 -8.75
N ASP A 166 18.92 -6.56 -7.55
CA ASP A 166 20.36 -6.39 -7.35
C ASP A 166 21.13 -7.65 -7.79
N ALA A 167 20.52 -8.83 -7.68
CA ALA A 167 21.05 -10.10 -8.18
C ALA A 167 21.11 -10.21 -9.72
N THR A 168 20.30 -9.44 -10.44
CA THR A 168 20.14 -9.57 -11.90
C THR A 168 20.53 -8.31 -12.69
N GLN A 169 20.64 -7.16 -12.03
CA GLN A 169 20.83 -5.85 -12.68
C GLN A 169 22.05 -5.77 -13.60
N GLU A 170 23.19 -6.37 -13.22
CA GLU A 170 24.41 -6.23 -14.01
C GLU A 170 24.30 -6.99 -15.35
N LYS A 171 23.66 -8.16 -15.34
CA LYS A 171 23.40 -8.92 -16.58
C LYS A 171 22.42 -8.19 -17.49
N VAL A 172 21.38 -7.59 -16.91
CA VAL A 172 20.41 -6.77 -17.63
C VAL A 172 21.07 -5.55 -18.26
N LYS A 173 21.93 -4.83 -17.53
CA LYS A 173 22.69 -3.69 -18.06
C LYS A 173 23.56 -4.08 -19.25
N LEU A 174 24.33 -5.16 -19.12
CA LEU A 174 25.18 -5.66 -20.20
C LEU A 174 24.35 -6.01 -21.45
N LEU A 175 23.21 -6.67 -21.27
CA LEU A 175 22.29 -6.96 -22.37
C LEU A 175 21.80 -5.68 -23.06
N ILE A 176 21.41 -4.67 -22.30
CA ILE A 176 20.98 -3.36 -22.84
C ILE A 176 22.12 -2.68 -23.60
N GLU A 177 23.35 -2.72 -23.09
CA GLU A 177 24.52 -2.17 -23.78
C GLU A 177 24.79 -2.88 -25.12
N GLU A 178 24.66 -4.20 -25.17
CA GLU A 178 24.78 -4.96 -26.42
C GLU A 178 23.64 -4.64 -27.39
N LEU A 179 22.40 -4.53 -26.90
CA LEU A 179 21.25 -4.13 -27.71
C LEU A 179 21.45 -2.73 -28.32
N LYS A 180 22.01 -1.78 -27.55
CA LYS A 180 22.34 -0.43 -28.03
C LYS A 180 23.36 -0.43 -29.15
N LYS A 181 24.32 -1.35 -29.15
CA LYS A 181 25.30 -1.51 -30.25
C LYS A 181 24.64 -2.04 -31.52
N VAL A 182 23.68 -2.96 -31.39
CA VAL A 182 22.99 -3.59 -32.52
C VAL A 182 21.94 -2.67 -33.13
N ARG A 183 21.23 -1.88 -32.31
CA ARG A 183 20.14 -1.00 -32.78
C ARG A 183 20.14 0.36 -32.08
N PRO A 184 21.14 1.24 -32.34
CA PRO A 184 21.26 2.53 -31.66
C PRO A 184 20.01 3.41 -31.79
N SER A 185 19.36 3.39 -32.96
CA SER A 185 18.17 4.21 -33.26
C SER A 185 16.94 3.84 -32.44
N ALA A 186 16.86 2.62 -31.89
CA ALA A 186 15.73 2.21 -31.03
C ALA A 186 15.84 2.75 -29.60
N PHE A 187 16.99 3.32 -29.24
CA PHE A 187 17.23 3.93 -27.93
C PHE A 187 17.35 5.46 -28.01
N ASP A 188 17.30 6.03 -29.21
CA ASP A 188 17.37 7.46 -29.43
C ASP A 188 15.97 8.09 -29.39
N LYS A 189 15.52 8.42 -28.16
CA LYS A 189 14.23 9.09 -27.92
C LYS A 189 14.13 10.50 -28.55
N SER A 190 15.20 11.02 -29.14
CA SER A 190 15.19 12.29 -29.88
C SER A 190 14.72 12.16 -31.33
N ALA A 191 14.67 10.93 -31.88
CA ALA A 191 14.19 10.67 -33.24
C ALA A 191 12.65 10.62 -33.36
N GLU A 192 11.93 10.29 -32.28
CA GLU A 192 10.45 10.24 -32.27
C GLU A 192 9.78 11.63 -32.21
N ILE A 193 10.49 12.67 -31.75
CA ILE A 193 9.91 14.03 -31.67
C ILE A 193 9.87 14.69 -33.04
N LYS A 194 10.84 14.40 -33.93
CA LYS A 194 10.90 15.05 -35.25
C LYS A 194 9.86 14.55 -36.25
N TYR A 195 9.33 13.34 -36.09
CA TYR A 195 8.32 12.81 -37.02
C TYR A 195 6.89 13.29 -36.72
N ASN A 196 6.63 13.78 -35.50
CA ASN A 196 5.31 14.29 -35.11
C ASN A 196 5.16 15.81 -35.31
N GLU A 197 6.25 16.57 -35.50
CA GLU A 197 6.15 18.00 -35.85
C GLU A 197 5.88 18.22 -37.36
N ASP A 198 6.19 17.23 -38.21
CA ASP A 198 6.00 17.33 -39.66
C ASP A 198 4.60 16.89 -40.13
N GLU A 199 3.79 16.22 -39.29
CA GLU A 199 2.41 15.79 -39.64
C GLU A 199 1.31 16.75 -39.14
N GLU A 200 1.60 17.76 -38.33
CA GLU A 200 0.62 18.80 -37.92
C GLU A 200 0.57 20.02 -38.87
N HIS A 201 1.32 19.98 -39.98
CA HIS A 201 1.41 21.06 -40.97
C HIS A 201 1.20 20.63 -42.44
N GLU A 202 0.34 19.64 -42.70
CA GLU A 202 -0.28 19.43 -44.03
C GLU A 202 -1.82 19.44 -43.98
#